data_AF-A0A644YFB9-F1
#
_entry.id   AF-A0A644YFB9-F1
#
_cell.length_a   1.000
_cell.length_b   1.000
_cell.length_c   1.000
_cell.angle_alpha   90.00
_cell.angle_beta   90.00
_cell.angle_gamma   90.00
#
_symmetry.space_group_name_H-M   'P 1'
#
loop_
_entity.id
_entity.type
_entity.pdbx_description
1 polymer ?
#
loop_
_entity_poly.entity_id
_entity_poly.type
_entity_poly.pdbx_seq_one_letter_code
_entity_poly.pdbx_strand_id
1 'polypeptide(L)' 'MIDNKRAQKLYKKLGFKEIGVIREGYFDSRIGKYSDVVYMDLLKCEWKKRDE' A
#
# COMPACT_ATOMS: atom_id res chain seq x y z
N MET A 1 3.71 8.79 -1.00
CA MET A 1 3.60 7.50 -0.27
C MET A 1 4.13 6.33 -1.10
N ILE A 2 4.15 6.42 -2.44
CA ILE A 2 4.80 5.44 -3.33
C ILE A 2 6.29 5.21 -3.01
N ASP A 3 6.92 6.19 -2.39
CA ASP A 3 8.30 6.26 -1.90
C ASP A 3 8.52 5.45 -0.60
N ASN A 4 7.47 5.12 0.16
CA ASN A 4 7.57 4.31 1.37
C ASN A 4 7.71 2.81 1.06
N LYS A 5 8.84 2.45 0.45
CA LYS A 5 9.14 1.07 0.03
C LYS A 5 9.27 0.10 1.20
N ARG A 6 9.63 0.57 2.40
CA ARG A 6 9.72 -0.28 3.60
C ARG A 6 8.34 -0.78 4.03
N ALA A 7 7.35 0.11 4.12
CA ALA A 7 5.98 -0.27 4.45
C ALA A 7 5.37 -1.18 3.37
N GLN A 8 5.56 -0.83 2.08
CA GLN A 8 5.09 -1.66 0.96
C GLN A 8 5.64 -3.10 1.03
N LYS A 9 6.94 -3.28 1.32
CA LYS A 9 7.55 -4.60 1.49
C LYS A 9 6.93 -5.38 2.66
N LEU A 10 6.66 -4.70 3.78
CA LEU A 10 6.00 -5.31 4.93
C LEU A 10 4.59 -5.80 4.55
N TYR A 11 3.78 -4.96 3.92
CA TYR A 11 2.42 -5.32 3.51
C TYR A 11 2.42 -6.49 2.51
N LYS A 12 3.33 -6.48 1.51
CA LYS A 12 3.51 -7.60 0.58
C LYS A 12 3.86 -8.90 1.33
N LYS A 13 4.75 -8.85 2.33
CA LYS A 13 5.09 -10.02 3.17
C LYS A 13 3.91 -10.53 4.01
N LEU A 14 3.00 -9.63 4.41
CA LEU A 14 1.78 -9.99 5.14
C LEU A 14 0.66 -10.53 4.23
N GLY A 15 0.87 -10.54 2.91
CA GLY A 15 -0.06 -11.08 1.93
C GLY A 15 -0.88 -10.03 1.18
N PHE A 16 -0.74 -8.75 1.52
CA PHE A 16 -1.43 -7.68 0.80
C PHE A 16 -0.96 -7.58 -0.64
N LYS A 17 -1.90 -7.32 -1.55
CA LYS A 17 -1.66 -7.17 -2.98
C LYS A 17 -1.82 -5.73 -3.40
N GLU A 18 -1.05 -5.31 -4.39
CA GLU A 18 -1.15 -3.98 -4.97
C GLU A 18 -2.31 -3.95 -5.97
N ILE A 19 -3.26 -3.04 -5.79
CA ILE A 19 -4.46 -2.94 -6.63
C ILE A 19 -4.52 -1.68 -7.49
N GLY A 20 -3.62 -0.72 -7.23
CA GLY A 20 -3.51 0.46 -8.06
C GLY A 20 -2.69 1.57 -7.42
N VAL A 21 -2.52 2.65 -8.18
CA VAL A 21 -1.86 3.87 -7.75
C VAL A 21 -2.80 5.05 -7.96
N ILE A 22 -3.06 5.78 -6.88
CA ILE A 22 -3.79 7.05 -6.93
C ILE A 22 -2.78 8.15 -7.17
N ARG A 23 -2.87 8.79 -8.33
CA ARG A 23 -2.02 9.93 -8.69
C ARG A 23 -2.36 11.13 -7.82
N GLU A 24 -1.34 11.79 -7.29
CA GLU A 24 -1.49 12.98 -6.44
C GLU A 24 -2.47 12.78 -5.26
N GLY A 25 -2.60 11.54 -4.76
CA GLY A 25 -3.60 11.16 -3.76
C GLY A 25 -3.33 11.64 -2.33
N TYR A 26 -2.16 12.20 -2.05
CA TYR A 26 -1.79 12.71 -0.73
C TYR A 26 -0.91 13.96 -0.86
N PHE A 27 -1.25 15.01 -0.11
CA PHE A 27 -0.40 16.19 0.01
C PHE A 27 0.64 16.01 1.11
N ASP A 28 1.93 16.00 0.75
CA ASP A 28 3.02 15.97 1.72
C ASP A 28 3.42 17.39 2.11
N SER A 29 2.97 17.81 3.30
CA SER A 29 3.25 19.14 3.85
C SER A 29 4.73 19.39 4.15
N ARG A 30 5.57 18.37 4.24
CA ARG A 30 7.02 18.53 4.51
C ARG A 30 7.78 19.03 3.29
N ILE A 31 7.32 18.63 2.10
CA ILE A 31 7.91 18.97 0.81
C ILE A 31 7.01 19.89 -0.03
N GLY A 32 5.79 20.17 0.44
CA GLY A 32 4.84 21.07 -0.20
C GLY A 32 4.30 20.56 -1.54
N LYS A 33 4.24 19.24 -1.74
CA LYS A 33 3.88 18.62 -3.02
C LYS A 33 2.92 17.46 -2.82
N TYR A 34 2.06 17.25 -3.83
CA TYR A 34 1.28 16.04 -3.92
C TYR A 34 2.17 14.85 -4.30
N SER A 35 1.81 13.68 -3.76
CA SER A 35 2.53 12.43 -3.98
C SER A 35 1.55 11.32 -4.30
N ASP A 36 1.99 10.41 -5.15
CA ASP A 36 1.25 9.21 -5.48
C ASP A 36 1.13 8.28 -4.26
N VAL A 37 -0.01 7.60 -4.20
CA VAL A 37 -0.36 6.65 -3.14
C VAL A 37 -0.58 5.27 -3.76
N VAL A 38 0.18 4.28 -3.27
CA VAL A 38 -0.04 2.87 -3.64
C VAL A 38 -1.17 2.34 -2.79
N TYR A 39 -2.20 1.81 -3.44
CA TYR A 39 -3.33 1.16 -2.78
C TYR A 39 -3.11 -0.34 -2.76
N MET A 40 -3.29 -0.93 -1.58
CA MET A 40 -3.11 -2.36 -1.36
C MET A 40 -4.29 -2.93 -0.61
N ASP A 41 -4.69 -4.16 -0.93
CA ASP A 41 -5.78 -4.87 -0.26
C ASP A 41 -5.37 -6.27 0.17
N LEU A 42 -6.23 -6.88 0.99
CA LEU A 42 -6.13 -8.27 1.38
C LEU A 42 -7.55 -8.76 1.66
N LEU A 43 -8.01 -9.74 0.88
CA LEU A 43 -9.36 -10.27 1.06
C LEU A 43 -9.43 -11.21 2.26
N LYS A 44 -10.59 -11.26 2.92
CA LYS A 44 -10.81 -12.15 4.07
C LYS A 44 -10.55 -13.63 3.75
N CYS A 45 -10.89 -14.07 2.54
CA CYS A 45 -10.62 -15.45 2.10
C CYS A 45 -9.12 -15.74 1.93
N GLU A 46 -8.33 -14.73 1.55
CA GLU A 46 -6.87 -14.85 1.42
C GLU A 46 -6.20 -14.84 2.80
N TRP A 47 -6.73 -14.06 3.74
CA TRP A 47 -6.29 -14.09 5.13
C TRP A 47 -6.50 -15.47 5.77
N LYS A 48 -7.70 -16.04 5.65
CA LYS A 48 -8.03 -17.33 6.28
C LYS A 48 -7.23 -18.52 5.76
N LYS A 49 -6.90 -18.55 4.46
CA LYS A 49 -6.05 -19.58 3.85
C LYS A 49 -4.63 -19.64 4.41
N ARG A 50 -4.21 -18.61 5.17
CA ARG A 50 -2.88 -18.55 5.77
C ARG A 50 -2.78 -19.29 7.11
N ASP A 51 -3.92 -19.55 7.74
CA ASP A 51 -4.03 -20.24 9.03
C ASP A 51 -4.34 -21.75 8.89
N GLU A 52 -4.50 -22.24 7.65
CA GLU A 52 -4.61 -23.67 7.27
C GLU A 52 -3.27 -24.20 6.77
#